data_AF-A0AAJ2H0J1-F1
#
_entry.id   AF-A0AAJ2H0J1-F1
#
_cell.length_a   1.000
_cell.length_b   1.000
_cell.length_c   1.000
_cell.angle_alpha   90.00
_cell.angle_beta   90.00
_cell.angle_gamma   90.00
#
_symmetry.space_group_name_H-M   'P 1'
#
loop_
_entity.id
_entity.type
_entity.pdbx_description
1 polymer ?
#
loop_
_entity_poly.entity_id
_entity_poly.type
_entity_poly.pdbx_seq_one_letter_code
_entity_poly.pdbx_strand_id
1 'polypeptide(L)'
;LVIIGALLKEKSHILDYIQDVGLATAIFCVASLSIGYMVPRLFNIPVAQARAIAFEIGIHNSTLAMTIALSIMANTTVAVPAAVYSIFMFIFAAIFGFIITRVK
;
A
#
# COMPACT_ATOMS: atom_id res chain seq x y z
N LEU A 1 5.88 11.20 -8.95
CA LEU A 1 6.10 12.66 -8.83
C LEU A 1 5.66 13.20 -7.46
N VAL A 2 4.41 12.97 -7.02
CA VAL A 2 3.91 13.42 -5.69
C VAL A 2 4.72 12.86 -4.52
N ILE A 3 5.01 11.55 -4.52
CA ILE A 3 5.80 10.87 -3.48
C ILE A 3 7.20 11.49 -3.38
N ILE A 4 7.89 11.69 -4.52
CA ILE A 4 9.22 12.32 -4.56
C ILE A 4 9.18 13.77 -4.06
N GLY A 5 8.11 14.52 -4.37
CA GLY A 5 7.91 15.89 -3.90
C GLY A 5 7.71 15.99 -2.38
N ALA A 6 6.95 15.06 -1.79
CA ALA A 6 6.81 14.95 -0.34
C ALA A 6 8.13 14.51 0.32
N LEU A 7 8.80 13.51 -0.27
CA LEU A 7 10.07 13.00 0.25
C LEU A 7 11.17 14.06 0.26
N LEU A 8 11.22 14.95 -0.74
CA LEU A 8 12.22 16.03 -0.82
C LEU A 8 11.98 17.15 0.21
N LYS A 9 10.74 17.39 0.61
CA LYS A 9 10.36 18.46 1.54
C LYS A 9 10.59 18.07 3.01
N GLU A 10 10.58 16.77 3.32
CA GLU A 10 10.69 16.22 4.68
C GLU A 10 11.76 15.11 4.80
N LYS A 11 12.88 15.23 4.05
CA LYS A 11 13.98 14.25 4.05
C LYS A 11 14.48 13.84 5.44
N SER A 12 14.46 14.77 6.40
CA SER A 12 14.93 14.53 7.77
C SER A 12 13.98 13.67 8.62
N HIS A 13 12.68 13.62 8.30
CA HIS A 13 11.66 12.97 9.14
C HIS A 13 11.09 11.67 8.57
N ILE A 14 11.43 11.31 7.33
CA ILE A 14 10.97 10.05 6.72
C ILE A 14 11.39 8.82 7.53
N LEU A 15 12.61 8.82 8.06
CA LEU A 15 13.05 7.69 8.90
C LEU A 15 12.18 7.59 10.15
N ASP A 16 11.90 8.71 10.81
CA ASP A 16 11.04 8.76 12.00
C ASP A 16 9.63 8.26 11.66
N TYR A 17 9.05 8.72 10.56
CA TYR A 17 7.73 8.28 10.10
C TYR A 17 7.67 6.78 9.75
N ILE A 18 8.73 6.25 9.13
CA ILE A 18 8.83 4.81 8.87
C ILE A 18 8.96 4.04 10.19
N GLN A 19 9.66 4.57 11.19
CA GLN A 19 9.74 3.93 12.51
C GLN A 19 8.37 3.92 13.22
N ASP A 20 7.62 5.01 13.12
CA ASP A 20 6.34 5.16 13.82
C ASP A 20 5.21 4.32 13.19
N VAL A 21 5.04 4.41 11.86
CA VAL A 21 3.89 3.81 11.17
C VAL A 21 4.27 2.78 10.11
N GLY A 22 5.57 2.55 9.89
CA GLY A 22 6.03 1.66 8.83
C GLY A 22 5.63 0.21 9.05
N LEU A 23 5.76 -0.30 10.28
CA LEU A 23 5.31 -1.67 10.58
C LEU A 23 3.80 -1.84 10.37
N ALA A 24 3.00 -0.89 10.84
CA ALA A 24 1.55 -0.94 10.71
C ALA A 24 1.11 -0.91 9.23
N THR A 25 1.69 0.02 8.44
CA THR A 25 1.39 0.13 7.00
C THR A 25 1.90 -1.07 6.20
N ALA A 26 3.03 -1.65 6.59
CA ALA A 26 3.57 -2.87 5.99
C ALA A 26 2.66 -4.08 6.24
N ILE A 27 2.24 -4.29 7.49
CA ILE A 27 1.28 -5.36 7.86
C ILE A 27 -0.03 -5.15 7.10
N PHE A 28 -0.55 -3.93 7.07
CA PHE A 28 -1.77 -3.61 6.36
C PHE A 28 -1.66 -3.97 4.87
N CYS A 29 -0.54 -3.64 4.22
CA CYS A 29 -0.33 -3.96 2.81
C CYS A 29 -0.31 -5.49 2.55
N VAL A 30 0.45 -6.23 3.34
CA VAL A 30 0.54 -7.69 3.21
C VAL A 30 -0.83 -8.33 3.50
N ALA A 31 -1.55 -7.85 4.51
CA ALA A 31 -2.87 -8.32 4.83
C ALA A 31 -3.86 -8.06 3.69
N SER A 32 -3.89 -6.85 3.13
CA SER A 32 -4.77 -6.48 2.01
C SER A 32 -4.52 -7.33 0.76
N LEU A 33 -3.26 -7.52 0.37
CA LEU A 33 -2.89 -8.39 -0.76
C LEU A 33 -3.27 -9.86 -0.49
N SER A 34 -2.98 -10.36 0.71
CA SER A 34 -3.23 -11.76 1.08
C SER A 34 -4.71 -12.06 1.17
N ILE A 35 -5.50 -11.21 1.85
CA ILE A 35 -6.95 -11.34 1.95
C ILE A 35 -7.58 -11.22 0.57
N GLY A 36 -7.16 -10.24 -0.23
CA GLY A 36 -7.68 -10.03 -1.58
C GLY A 36 -7.40 -11.19 -2.53
N TYR A 37 -6.36 -12.00 -2.28
CA TYR A 37 -6.12 -13.24 -3.01
C TYR A 37 -6.84 -14.45 -2.40
N MET A 38 -6.69 -14.66 -1.10
CA MET A 38 -7.16 -15.87 -0.41
C MET A 38 -8.68 -15.95 -0.35
N VAL A 39 -9.37 -14.83 -0.10
CA VAL A 39 -10.84 -14.83 0.01
C VAL A 39 -11.50 -15.28 -1.30
N PRO A 40 -11.21 -14.68 -2.48
CA PRO A 40 -11.72 -15.19 -3.75
C PRO A 40 -11.37 -16.66 -4.03
N ARG A 41 -10.18 -17.11 -3.62
CA ARG A 41 -9.77 -18.52 -3.79
C ARG A 41 -10.61 -19.47 -2.95
N LEU A 42 -11.03 -19.08 -1.75
CA LEU A 42 -11.96 -19.86 -0.92
C LEU A 42 -13.34 -20.02 -1.59
N PHE A 43 -13.75 -19.04 -2.40
CA PHE A 43 -14.99 -19.08 -3.19
C PHE A 43 -14.81 -19.71 -4.58
N ASN A 44 -13.68 -20.39 -4.85
CA ASN A 44 -13.37 -21.01 -6.13
C ASN A 44 -13.35 -20.04 -7.34
N ILE A 45 -13.07 -18.75 -7.10
CA ILE A 45 -12.88 -17.77 -8.18
C ILE A 45 -11.61 -18.14 -8.99
N PRO A 46 -11.65 -18.04 -10.34
CA PRO A 46 -10.49 -18.34 -11.18
C PRO A 46 -9.23 -17.60 -10.74
N VAL A 47 -8.07 -18.27 -10.81
CA VAL A 47 -6.78 -17.72 -10.34
C VAL A 47 -6.48 -16.34 -10.94
N ALA A 48 -6.76 -16.15 -12.23
CA ALA A 48 -6.56 -14.88 -12.91
C ALA A 48 -7.38 -13.74 -12.28
N GLN A 49 -8.64 -14.01 -11.93
CA GLN A 49 -9.52 -13.04 -11.27
C GLN A 49 -9.10 -12.82 -9.82
N ALA A 50 -8.75 -13.88 -9.08
CA ALA A 50 -8.25 -13.74 -7.70
C ALA A 50 -6.97 -12.91 -7.62
N ARG A 51 -6.06 -13.04 -8.61
CA ARG A 51 -4.87 -12.18 -8.72
C ARG A 51 -5.26 -10.72 -8.96
N ALA A 52 -6.20 -10.46 -9.88
CA ALA A 52 -6.67 -9.10 -10.14
C ALA A 52 -7.30 -8.47 -8.89
N ILE A 53 -8.17 -9.19 -8.19
CA ILE A 53 -8.83 -8.73 -6.96
C ILE A 53 -7.78 -8.44 -5.86
N ALA A 54 -6.76 -9.27 -5.72
CA ALA A 54 -5.68 -9.04 -4.76
C ALA A 54 -5.00 -7.68 -4.99
N PHE A 55 -4.70 -7.34 -6.24
CA PHE A 55 -4.09 -6.05 -6.57
C PHE A 55 -5.09 -4.89 -6.48
N GLU A 56 -6.35 -5.08 -6.84
CA GLU A 56 -7.37 -4.04 -6.69
C GLU A 56 -7.59 -3.66 -5.21
N ILE A 57 -7.54 -4.64 -4.31
CA ILE A 57 -7.65 -4.41 -2.86
C ILE A 57 -6.33 -3.91 -2.27
N GLY A 58 -5.20 -4.52 -2.62
CA GLY A 58 -3.90 -4.21 -2.03
C GLY A 58 -3.24 -2.93 -2.55
N ILE A 59 -3.60 -2.46 -3.74
CA ILE A 59 -3.03 -1.25 -4.34
C ILE A 59 -3.97 -0.06 -4.14
N HIS A 60 -3.72 0.71 -3.08
CA HIS A 60 -4.50 1.90 -2.76
C HIS A 60 -4.01 3.14 -3.50
N ASN A 61 -4.96 4.04 -3.80
CA ASN A 61 -4.64 5.36 -4.35
C ASN A 61 -4.09 6.29 -3.25
N SER A 62 -2.79 6.14 -2.99
CA SER A 62 -2.08 6.91 -1.96
C SER A 62 -2.09 8.41 -2.22
N THR A 63 -2.10 8.84 -3.49
CA THR A 63 -2.19 10.25 -3.87
C THR A 63 -3.51 10.85 -3.41
N LEU A 64 -4.64 10.19 -3.68
CA LEU A 64 -5.95 10.67 -3.24
C LEU A 64 -6.03 10.73 -1.71
N ALA A 65 -5.54 9.70 -1.02
CA ALA A 65 -5.51 9.67 0.44
C ALA A 65 -4.69 10.84 1.03
N MET A 66 -3.49 11.10 0.48
CA MET A 66 -2.67 12.25 0.87
C MET A 66 -3.35 13.58 0.58
N THR A 67 -3.97 13.74 -0.60
CA THR A 67 -4.70 14.97 -0.95
C THR A 67 -5.84 15.24 0.02
N ILE A 68 -6.61 14.23 0.41
CA ILE A 68 -7.69 14.38 1.40
C ILE A 68 -7.09 14.81 2.75
N ALA A 69 -6.05 14.13 3.23
CA ALA A 69 -5.43 14.44 4.52
C ALA A 69 -4.86 15.87 4.57
N LEU A 70 -4.21 16.32 3.49
CA LEU A 70 -3.56 17.63 3.44
C LEU A 70 -4.51 18.77 3.10
N SER A 71 -5.40 18.57 2.14
CA SER A 71 -6.25 19.65 1.60
C SER A 71 -7.60 19.76 2.30
N ILE A 72 -8.18 18.63 2.72
CA ILE A 72 -9.50 18.63 3.37
C ILE A 72 -9.35 18.61 4.89
N MET A 73 -8.50 17.73 5.41
CA MET A 73 -8.33 17.58 6.86
C MET A 73 -7.27 18.53 7.44
N ALA A 74 -6.49 19.21 6.59
CA ALA A 74 -5.41 20.10 6.96
C ALA A 74 -4.43 19.49 8.00
N ASN A 75 -4.19 18.17 7.92
CA ASN A 75 -3.41 17.43 8.91
C ASN A 75 -2.33 16.57 8.25
N THR A 76 -1.08 16.99 8.41
CA THR A 76 0.09 16.30 7.88
C THR A 76 0.32 14.94 8.53
N THR A 77 0.07 14.81 9.84
CA THR A 77 0.20 13.55 10.58
C THR A 77 -0.69 12.46 9.99
N VAL A 78 -1.91 12.80 9.56
CA VAL A 78 -2.83 11.84 8.93
C VAL A 78 -2.38 11.46 7.50
N ALA A 79 -1.61 12.32 6.83
CA ALA A 79 -1.06 12.03 5.50
C ALA A 79 0.15 11.07 5.55
N VAL A 80 0.85 10.99 6.70
CA VAL A 80 2.07 10.21 6.86
C VAL A 80 1.86 8.72 6.56
N PRO A 81 0.86 8.01 7.12
CA PRO A 81 0.62 6.61 6.79
C PRO A 81 0.38 6.36 5.30
N ALA A 82 -0.33 7.27 4.62
CA ALA A 82 -0.58 7.15 3.18
C ALA A 82 0.72 7.29 2.36
N ALA A 83 1.60 8.23 2.75
CA ALA A 83 2.89 8.39 2.12
C ALA A 83 3.81 7.18 2.34
N VAL A 84 3.91 6.69 3.59
CA VAL A 84 4.73 5.53 3.94
C VAL A 84 4.19 4.25 3.28
N TYR A 85 2.87 4.04 3.30
CA TYR A 85 2.21 2.92 2.63
C TYR A 85 2.56 2.88 1.14
N SER A 86 2.59 4.03 0.46
CA SER A 86 2.89 4.09 -0.98
C SER A 86 4.26 3.49 -1.34
N ILE A 87 5.24 3.57 -0.43
CA ILE A 87 6.58 3.00 -0.62
C ILE A 87 6.51 1.47 -0.50
N PHE A 88 5.93 0.97 0.59
CA PHE A 88 5.79 -0.47 0.82
C PHE A 88 4.92 -1.15 -0.22
N MET A 89 3.84 -0.48 -0.64
CA MET A 89 2.87 -0.99 -1.60
C MET A 89 3.54 -1.48 -2.88
N PHE A 90 4.42 -0.68 -3.50
CA PHE A 90 5.09 -1.12 -4.73
C PHE A 90 6.05 -2.28 -4.52
N ILE A 91 6.79 -2.29 -3.40
CA ILE A 91 7.75 -3.36 -3.09
C ILE A 91 7.01 -4.68 -2.84
N PHE A 92 5.98 -4.66 -1.99
CA PHE A 92 5.23 -5.85 -1.64
C PHE A 92 4.34 -6.34 -2.77
N ALA A 93 3.76 -5.44 -3.57
CA ALA A 93 3.03 -5.82 -4.77
C ALA A 93 3.92 -6.59 -5.76
N ALA A 94 5.15 -6.13 -5.98
CA ALA A 94 6.10 -6.81 -6.86
C ALA A 94 6.47 -8.20 -6.32
N ILE A 95 6.81 -8.30 -5.03
CA ILE A 95 7.15 -9.56 -4.37
C ILE A 95 5.96 -10.53 -4.40
N PHE A 96 4.78 -10.07 -3.99
CA PHE A 96 3.56 -10.86 -3.96
C PHE A 96 3.17 -11.34 -5.35
N GLY A 97 3.19 -10.44 -6.34
CA GLY A 97 2.94 -10.76 -7.74
C GLY A 97 3.88 -11.83 -8.28
N PHE A 98 5.17 -11.72 -7.96
CA PHE A 98 6.15 -12.74 -8.32
C PHE A 98 5.82 -14.10 -7.68
N ILE A 99 5.51 -14.13 -6.39
CA ILE A 99 5.16 -15.35 -5.65
C ILE A 99 3.92 -16.02 -6.26
N ILE A 100 2.80 -15.31 -6.38
CA ILE A 100 1.52 -15.88 -6.82
C ILE A 100 1.53 -16.30 -8.30
N THR A 101 2.45 -15.77 -9.11
CA THR A 101 2.62 -16.17 -10.52
C THR A 101 3.36 -17.50 -10.64
N ARG A 102 4.20 -17.84 -9.66
CA ARG A 102 4.92 -19.13 -9.60
C ARG A 102 4.07 -20.26 -9.04
N VAL A 103 3.03 -19.94 -8.28
CA VAL A 103 2.05 -20.92 -7.78
C VAL A 103 1.05 -21.20 -8.91
N LYS A 104 1.04 -22.45 -9.40
CA LYS A 104 0.09 -22.94 -10.41
C LYS A 104 -1.30 -23.14 -9.81
#